data_AF-A0A1C6Z2Y9-F1
#
_entry.id   AF-A0A1C6Z2Y9-F1
#
_cell.length_a   1.000
_cell.length_b   1.000
_cell.length_c   1.000
_cell.angle_alpha   90.00
_cell.angle_beta   90.00
_cell.angle_gamma   90.00
#
_symmetry.space_group_name_H-M   'P 1'
#
loop_
_entity.id
_entity.type
_entity.pdbx_description
1 polymer ?
#
loop_
_entity_poly.entity_id
_entity_poly.type
_entity_poly.pdbx_seq_one_letter_code
_entity_poly.pdbx_strand_id
1 'polypeptide(L)'
;MNSLALWLRCGYIYGHKTLSLWSDIMTKSDVVRARVSPAVKAAAMENASALGTDLSTIIRLLVNQIAVTGEVPAELLKPNAKTLKAIRDLEAGIDVHRASDIDELKADLGW
;
A
#
# COMPACT_ATOMS: atom_id res chain seq x y z
N MET A 1 14.06 39.86 44.27
CA MET A 1 12.86 39.01 44.12
C MET A 1 13.07 38.12 42.89
N ASN A 2 12.90 36.82 43.07
CA ASN A 2 13.88 35.83 42.58
C ASN A 2 13.62 35.33 41.14
N SER A 3 14.67 35.43 40.33
CA SER A 3 14.82 34.86 38.98
C SER A 3 14.61 33.32 38.92
N LEU A 4 14.63 32.65 40.07
CA LEU A 4 14.33 31.23 40.22
C LEU A 4 12.84 30.87 40.05
N ALA A 5 11.91 31.83 40.19
CA ALA A 5 10.47 31.56 40.02
C ALA A 5 10.04 31.50 38.55
N LEU A 6 10.78 32.14 37.64
CA LEU A 6 10.46 32.12 36.21
C LEU A 6 10.91 30.82 35.51
N TRP A 7 12.01 30.22 36.01
CA TRP A 7 12.55 28.97 35.46
C TRP A 7 11.69 27.74 35.81
N LEU A 8 11.11 27.68 37.01
CA LEU A 8 10.21 26.59 37.42
C LEU A 8 8.85 26.63 36.70
N ARG A 9 8.42 27.81 36.23
CA ARG A 9 7.18 27.98 35.47
C ARG A 9 7.35 27.76 33.96
N CYS A 10 8.57 27.87 33.44
CA CYS A 10 8.88 27.65 32.02
C CYS A 10 9.15 26.17 31.69
N GLY A 11 9.88 25.44 32.55
CA GLY A 11 10.18 24.01 32.31
C GLY A 11 8.98 23.07 32.40
N TYR A 12 7.95 23.43 33.17
CA TYR A 12 6.77 22.57 33.40
C TYR A 12 5.79 22.53 32.23
N ILE A 13 5.80 23.55 31.36
CA ILE A 13 4.86 23.67 30.23
C ILE A 13 5.45 23.05 28.95
N TYR A 14 6.78 23.02 28.81
CA TYR A 14 7.46 22.40 27.67
C TYR A 14 7.72 20.89 27.81
N GLY A 15 7.74 20.34 29.04
CA GLY A 15 7.89 18.90 29.26
C GLY A 15 6.61 18.08 29.09
N HIS A 16 5.43 18.71 29.21
CA HIS A 16 4.16 17.99 29.19
C HIS A 16 3.58 17.83 27.76
N LYS A 17 3.86 18.78 26.85
CA LYS A 17 3.39 18.70 25.46
C LYS A 17 4.20 17.75 24.60
N THR A 18 5.49 17.62 24.85
CA THR A 18 6.37 16.71 24.09
C THR A 18 6.09 15.25 24.46
N LEU A 19 5.81 14.97 25.74
CA LEU A 19 5.40 13.65 26.20
C LEU A 19 4.03 13.24 25.63
N SER A 20 3.06 14.16 25.58
CA SER A 20 1.72 13.85 25.04
C SER A 20 1.74 13.62 23.53
N LEU A 21 2.52 14.40 22.77
CA LEU A 21 2.63 14.22 21.31
C LEU A 21 3.31 12.89 20.94
N TRP A 22 4.34 12.48 21.71
CA TRP A 22 4.98 11.17 21.51
C TRP A 22 4.09 10.01 21.96
N SER A 23 3.29 10.20 23.03
CA SER A 23 2.22 9.27 23.41
C SER A 23 1.19 9.11 22.30
N ASP A 24 0.72 10.21 21.69
CA ASP A 24 -0.28 10.18 20.61
C ASP A 24 0.27 9.55 19.32
N ILE A 25 1.54 9.80 18.97
CA ILE A 25 2.20 9.18 17.80
C ILE A 25 2.40 7.67 18.01
N MET A 26 2.70 7.23 19.23
CA MET A 26 2.84 5.80 19.55
C MET A 26 1.50 5.06 19.70
N THR A 27 0.38 5.76 19.91
CA THR A 27 -0.90 5.13 20.29
C THR A 27 -2.03 5.28 19.26
N LYS A 28 -1.87 6.11 18.24
CA LYS A 28 -2.89 6.25 17.18
C LYS A 28 -2.82 5.09 16.19
N SER A 29 -3.46 3.98 16.54
CA SER A 29 -3.67 2.83 15.65
C SER A 29 -5.07 2.87 15.03
N ASP A 30 -5.13 2.82 13.70
CA ASP A 30 -6.38 2.62 12.96
C ASP A 30 -6.56 1.16 12.56
N VAL A 31 -7.82 0.74 12.37
CA VAL A 31 -8.19 -0.65 12.10
C VAL A 31 -8.57 -0.83 10.63
N VAL A 32 -7.86 -1.70 9.92
CA VAL A 32 -8.22 -2.15 8.58
C VAL A 32 -9.32 -3.22 8.67
N ARG A 33 -10.49 -2.96 8.07
CA ARG A 33 -11.60 -3.92 8.01
C ARG A 33 -11.94 -4.24 6.56
N ALA A 34 -11.83 -5.52 6.19
CA ALA A 34 -12.20 -6.03 4.87
C ALA A 34 -13.06 -7.28 5.01
N ARG A 35 -14.08 -7.40 4.15
CA ARG A 35 -14.92 -8.62 4.09
C ARG A 35 -14.16 -9.69 3.31
N VAL A 36 -14.06 -10.88 3.90
CA VAL A 36 -13.47 -12.07 3.28
C VAL A 36 -14.33 -13.29 3.62
N SER A 37 -14.30 -14.33 2.79
CA SER A 37 -15.01 -15.56 3.13
C SER A 37 -14.34 -16.26 4.33
N PRO A 38 -15.10 -16.94 5.21
CA PRO A 38 -14.53 -17.63 6.36
C PRO A 38 -13.49 -18.68 5.97
N ALA A 39 -13.73 -19.41 4.87
CA ALA A 39 -12.81 -20.41 4.35
C ALA A 39 -11.46 -19.82 3.92
N VAL A 40 -11.47 -18.68 3.22
CA VAL A 40 -10.24 -17.99 2.79
C VAL A 40 -9.48 -17.45 4.00
N LYS A 41 -10.18 -16.89 4.99
CA LYS A 41 -9.55 -16.43 6.23
C LYS A 41 -8.83 -17.57 6.96
N ALA A 42 -9.49 -18.72 7.10
CA ALA A 42 -8.91 -19.89 7.76
C ALA A 42 -7.63 -20.35 7.06
N ALA A 43 -7.69 -20.55 5.74
CA ALA A 43 -6.52 -20.95 4.95
C ALA A 43 -5.38 -19.91 5.01
N ALA A 44 -5.71 -18.61 4.96
CA ALA A 44 -4.70 -17.56 5.06
C ALA A 44 -4.00 -17.53 6.44
N MET A 45 -4.74 -17.76 7.53
CA MET A 45 -4.16 -17.84 8.88
C MET A 45 -3.24 -19.06 9.03
N GLU A 46 -3.64 -20.22 8.51
CA GLU A 46 -2.83 -21.44 8.53
C GLU A 46 -1.52 -21.26 7.75
N ASN A 47 -1.61 -20.74 6.52
CA ASN A 47 -0.45 -20.45 5.69
C ASN A 47 0.48 -19.40 6.33
N ALA A 48 -0.08 -18.34 6.92
CA ALA A 48 0.72 -17.34 7.63
C ALA A 48 1.48 -17.98 8.80
N SER A 49 0.80 -18.81 9.60
CA SER A 49 1.41 -19.50 10.73
C SER A 49 2.51 -20.47 10.28
N ALA A 50 2.33 -21.17 9.17
CA ALA A 50 3.35 -22.05 8.59
C ALA A 50 4.61 -21.27 8.15
N LEU A 51 4.45 -20.01 7.76
CA LEU A 51 5.55 -19.08 7.44
C LEU A 51 6.15 -18.40 8.68
N GLY A 52 5.68 -18.72 9.89
CA GLY A 52 6.18 -18.12 11.14
C GLY A 52 5.72 -16.69 11.40
N THR A 53 4.62 -16.25 10.76
CA THR A 53 4.05 -14.92 10.92
C THR A 53 2.55 -14.99 11.21
N ASP A 54 1.94 -13.90 11.64
CA ASP A 54 0.48 -13.79 11.73
C ASP A 54 -0.10 -13.02 10.52
N LEU A 55 -1.38 -13.26 10.25
CA LEU A 55 -2.11 -12.62 9.16
C LEU A 55 -2.13 -11.09 9.28
N SER A 56 -2.18 -10.55 10.50
CA SER A 56 -2.19 -9.10 10.73
C SER A 56 -0.83 -8.46 10.44
N THR A 57 0.28 -9.16 10.69
CA THR A 57 1.62 -8.73 10.26
C THR A 57 1.69 -8.64 8.74
N ILE A 58 1.21 -9.65 8.02
CA ILE A 58 1.18 -9.63 6.55
C ILE A 58 0.32 -8.46 6.02
N ILE A 59 -0.88 -8.25 6.58
CA ILE A 59 -1.75 -7.14 6.18
C ILE A 59 -1.04 -5.79 6.40
N ARG A 60 -0.38 -5.61 7.55
CA ARG A 60 0.38 -4.38 7.84
C ARG A 60 1.54 -4.17 6.87
N LEU A 61 2.28 -5.22 6.53
CA LEU A 61 3.37 -5.16 5.55
C LEU A 61 2.86 -4.69 4.19
N LEU A 62 1.77 -5.28 3.70
CA LEU A 62 1.19 -4.92 2.41
C LEU A 62 0.67 -3.46 2.39
N VAL A 63 -0.05 -3.05 3.44
CA VAL A 63 -0.55 -1.67 3.54
C VAL A 63 0.60 -0.67 3.59
N ASN A 64 1.66 -0.96 4.33
CA ASN A 64 2.84 -0.09 4.40
C ASN A 64 3.60 -0.04 3.07
N GLN A 65 3.73 -1.17 2.37
CA GLN A 65 4.37 -1.22 1.06
C GLN A 65 3.61 -0.35 0.05
N ILE A 66 2.27 -0.46 0.02
CA ILE A 66 1.44 0.36 -0.87
C ILE A 66 1.54 1.85 -0.49
N ALA A 67 1.58 2.18 0.80
CA ALA A 67 1.74 3.56 1.26
C ALA A 67 3.08 4.19 0.82
N VAL A 68 4.14 3.39 0.68
CA VAL A 68 5.47 3.86 0.24
C VAL A 68 5.59 3.91 -1.27
N THR A 69 5.12 2.87 -1.97
CA THR A 69 5.34 2.69 -3.41
C THR A 69 4.24 3.31 -4.26
N GLY A 70 3.03 3.43 -3.73
CA GLY A 70 1.83 3.78 -4.49
C GLY A 70 1.32 2.65 -5.40
N GLU A 71 1.92 1.47 -5.34
CA GLU A 71 1.65 0.35 -6.25
C GLU A 71 1.28 -0.93 -5.50
N VAL A 72 0.41 -1.74 -6.11
CA VAL A 72 0.13 -3.09 -5.62
C VAL A 72 1.22 -4.02 -6.16
N PRO A 73 1.77 -4.95 -5.35
CA PRO A 73 2.76 -5.91 -5.82
C PRO A 73 2.30 -6.63 -7.10
N ALA A 74 3.13 -6.60 -8.14
CA ALA A 74 2.78 -7.10 -9.46
C ALA A 74 2.44 -8.60 -9.45
N GLU A 75 3.00 -9.34 -8.51
CA GLU A 75 2.76 -10.78 -8.29
C GLU A 75 1.30 -11.07 -7.91
N LEU A 76 0.60 -10.09 -7.34
CA LEU A 76 -0.81 -10.19 -7.00
C LEU A 76 -1.74 -9.80 -8.16
N LEU A 77 -1.19 -9.17 -9.20
CA LEU A 77 -1.95 -8.74 -10.37
C LEU A 77 -1.97 -9.86 -11.41
N LYS A 78 -3.14 -10.48 -11.57
CA LYS A 78 -3.37 -11.40 -12.69
C LYS A 78 -4.03 -10.62 -13.85
N PRO A 79 -3.51 -10.71 -15.08
CA PRO A 79 -4.16 -10.13 -16.25
C PRO A 79 -5.61 -10.60 -16.34
N ASN A 80 -6.52 -9.65 -16.59
CA ASN A 80 -7.94 -9.96 -16.72
C ASN A 80 -8.21 -10.67 -18.07
N ALA A 81 -9.41 -11.23 -18.21
CA ALA A 81 -9.78 -11.98 -19.40
C ALA A 81 -9.68 -11.17 -20.70
N LYS A 82 -9.95 -9.85 -20.67
CA LYS A 82 -9.85 -8.98 -21.84
C LYS A 82 -8.40 -8.79 -22.26
N THR A 83 -7.50 -8.54 -21.31
CA THR A 83 -6.06 -8.43 -21.56
C THR A 83 -5.50 -9.74 -22.12
N LEU A 84 -5.86 -10.88 -21.53
CA LEU A 84 -5.44 -12.19 -22.02
C LEU A 84 -5.96 -12.47 -23.43
N LYS A 85 -7.20 -12.06 -23.75
CA LYS A 85 -7.74 -12.18 -25.10
C LYS A 85 -6.95 -11.32 -26.09
N ALA A 86 -6.70 -10.06 -25.75
CA ALA A 86 -5.93 -9.15 -26.61
C ALA A 86 -4.52 -9.69 -26.91
N ILE A 87 -3.85 -10.29 -25.91
CA ILE A 87 -2.55 -10.94 -26.10
C ILE A 87 -2.66 -12.11 -27.09
N ARG A 88 -3.67 -12.99 -26.94
CA ARG A 88 -3.87 -14.13 -27.84
C ARG A 88 -4.21 -13.72 -29.27
N ASP A 89 -5.06 -12.70 -29.42
CA ASP A 89 -5.45 -12.17 -30.72
C ASP A 89 -4.21 -11.58 -31.42
N LEU A 90 -3.40 -10.80 -30.69
CA LEU A 90 -2.12 -10.27 -31.17
C LEU A 90 -1.14 -11.39 -31.60
N GLU A 91 -0.99 -12.43 -30.79
CA GLU A 91 -0.14 -13.61 -31.10
C GLU A 91 -0.63 -14.39 -32.32
N ALA A 92 -1.95 -14.46 -32.52
CA ALA A 92 -2.57 -15.11 -33.66
C ALA A 92 -2.56 -14.23 -34.94
N GLY A 93 -2.07 -13.00 -34.86
CA GLY A 93 -2.07 -12.05 -35.98
C GLY A 93 -3.44 -11.43 -36.26
N ILE A 94 -4.37 -11.50 -35.31
CA ILE A 94 -5.71 -10.92 -35.39
C ILE A 94 -5.64 -9.50 -34.84
N ASP A 95 -6.18 -8.53 -35.58
CA ASP A 95 -6.29 -7.12 -35.15
C ASP A 95 -4.93 -6.46 -34.85
N VAL A 96 -3.89 -6.86 -35.60
CA VAL A 96 -2.52 -6.33 -35.44
C VAL A 96 -2.27 -5.18 -36.41
N HIS A 97 -2.02 -4.01 -35.84
CA HIS A 97 -1.57 -2.82 -36.57
C HIS A 97 -0.03 -2.72 -36.49
N ARG A 98 0.61 -2.34 -37.59
CA ARG A 98 2.06 -2.13 -37.65
C ARG A 98 2.33 -0.71 -38.11
N ALA A 99 3.25 -0.04 -37.43
CA ALA A 99 3.80 1.25 -37.81
C ALA A 99 5.30 1.10 -38.07
N SER A 100 5.79 1.79 -39.09
CA SER A 100 7.19 1.76 -39.51
C SER A 100 8.05 2.79 -38.77
N ASP A 101 7.44 3.85 -38.26
CA ASP A 101 8.09 4.87 -37.42
C ASP A 101 7.16 5.39 -36.31
N ILE A 102 7.71 6.24 -35.44
CA ILE A 102 7.00 6.80 -34.28
C ILE A 102 5.89 7.78 -34.71
N ASP A 103 6.08 8.50 -35.82
CA ASP A 103 5.12 9.51 -36.27
C ASP A 103 3.87 8.84 -36.85
N GLU A 104 4.04 7.74 -37.60
CA GLU A 104 2.96 6.87 -38.06
C GLU A 104 2.20 6.24 -36.88
N LEU A 105 2.90 5.74 -35.85
CA LEU A 105 2.26 5.17 -34.66
C LEU A 105 1.40 6.20 -33.91
N LYS A 106 1.89 7.44 -33.75
CA LYS A 106 1.13 8.51 -33.09
C LYS A 106 -0.13 8.89 -33.86
N ALA A 107 -0.02 8.97 -35.19
CA ALA A 107 -1.15 9.26 -36.05
C ALA A 107 -2.25 8.20 -35.94
N ASP A 108 -1.88 6.91 -35.87
CA ASP A 108 -2.82 5.79 -35.68
C ASP A 108 -3.49 5.81 -34.29
N LEU A 109 -2.74 6.17 -33.24
CA LEU A 109 -3.25 6.25 -31.86
C LEU A 109 -4.03 7.55 -31.54
N GLY A 110 -4.04 8.52 -32.44
CA GLY A 110 -4.73 9.80 -32.27
C GLY A 110 -4.13 10.70 -31.18
N TRP A 111 -2.80 10.64 -31.00
CA TRP A 111 -2.04 11.51 -30.09
C TRP A 111 -1.78 12.90 -30.68
#